data_AF-A0A1Y3BET8-F1
#
_entry.id   AF-A0A1Y3BET8-F1
#
_cell.length_a   1.000
_cell.length_b   1.000
_cell.length_c   1.000
_cell.angle_alpha   90.00
_cell.angle_beta   90.00
_cell.angle_gamma   90.00
#
_symmetry.space_group_name_H-M   'P 1'
#
loop_
_entity.id
_entity.type
_entity.pdbx_description
1 polymer ?
#
loop_
_entity_poly.entity_id
_entity_poly.type
_entity_poly.pdbx_seq_one_letter_code
_entity_poly.pdbx_strand_id
1 'polypeptide(L)'
;MLKEEDSDCQFVTNSDCEVIIHLYRMFGMEFVHHLDGIFSFVLFDNNDGSYVVARDAIGVTTLYYGYNKERPETLYFASEMKCLNDLCDTINSFPPGYIYDSKRKTFEQWYQPNWYNESLVPVQPVDYD
;
A
#
# COMPACT_ATOMS: atom_id res chain seq x y z
N MET A 1 17.18 6.71 -7.32
CA MET A 1 16.10 7.58 -6.81
C MET A 1 16.41 8.07 -5.41
N LEU A 2 16.45 7.25 -4.34
CA LEU A 2 16.87 7.76 -3.01
C LEU A 2 18.38 7.81 -2.73
N LYS A 3 19.19 7.01 -3.45
CA LYS A 3 20.65 6.99 -3.22
C LYS A 3 21.36 8.31 -3.55
N GLU A 4 20.69 9.26 -4.19
CA GLU A 4 21.28 10.54 -4.61
C GLU A 4 20.71 11.76 -3.84
N GLU A 5 19.59 11.63 -3.11
CA GLU A 5 18.87 12.79 -2.56
C GLU A 5 19.01 13.00 -1.04
N ASP A 6 19.57 12.05 -0.28
CA ASP A 6 19.65 12.19 1.19
C ASP A 6 20.98 11.69 1.77
N SER A 7 21.73 12.61 2.39
CA SER A 7 23.02 12.33 3.04
C SER A 7 22.88 11.58 4.37
N ASP A 8 21.68 11.52 4.96
CA ASP A 8 21.39 10.81 6.22
C ASP A 8 20.74 9.43 6.01
N CYS A 9 20.54 9.02 4.75
CA CYS A 9 19.93 7.75 4.38
C CYS A 9 20.97 6.62 4.38
N GLN A 10 21.38 6.19 5.59
CA GLN A 10 22.26 5.04 5.75
C GLN A 10 21.48 3.74 5.59
N PHE A 11 21.52 3.18 4.39
CA PHE A 11 21.04 1.83 4.12
C PHE A 11 21.86 0.82 4.91
N VAL A 12 21.19 0.02 5.73
CA VAL A 12 21.77 -1.07 6.52
C VAL A 12 21.87 -2.34 5.67
N THR A 13 20.96 -2.51 4.72
CA THR A 13 20.87 -3.68 3.85
C THR A 13 21.00 -3.29 2.37
N ASN A 14 21.16 -4.29 1.51
CA ASN A 14 21.08 -4.12 0.05
C ASN A 14 19.69 -4.48 -0.50
N SER A 15 18.68 -4.58 0.37
CA SER A 15 17.31 -4.89 -0.04
C SER A 15 16.66 -3.68 -0.70
N ASP A 16 15.99 -3.90 -1.82
CA ASP A 16 15.17 -2.89 -2.48
C ASP A 16 14.02 -2.41 -1.58
N CYS A 17 13.51 -3.27 -0.70
CA CYS A 17 12.42 -2.95 0.23
C CYS A 17 12.81 -1.96 1.33
N GLU A 18 14.10 -1.77 1.62
CA GLU A 18 14.53 -0.82 2.66
C GLU A 18 14.18 0.64 2.31
N VAL A 19 14.05 0.92 1.01
CA VAL A 19 13.58 2.21 0.49
C VAL A 19 12.26 2.67 1.13
N ILE A 20 11.37 1.73 1.45
CA ILE A 20 10.04 1.98 2.02
C ILE A 20 10.17 2.66 3.38
N ILE A 21 11.09 2.20 4.22
CA ILE A 21 11.30 2.72 5.57
C ILE A 21 11.79 4.17 5.49
N HIS A 22 12.74 4.44 4.61
CA HIS A 22 13.28 5.79 4.43
C HIS A 22 12.22 6.75 3.87
N LEU A 23 11.47 6.34 2.84
CA LEU A 23 10.39 7.15 2.28
C LEU A 23 9.31 7.45 3.33
N TYR A 24 8.90 6.47 4.12
CA TYR A 24 7.92 6.67 5.20
C TYR A 24 8.42 7.69 6.22
N ARG A 25 9.70 7.64 6.59
CA ARG A 25 10.30 8.62 7.52
C ARG A 25 10.37 10.03 6.95
N MET A 26 10.59 10.19 5.65
CA MET A 26 10.71 11.51 5.00
C MET A 26 9.35 12.12 4.65
N PHE A 27 8.42 11.34 4.12
CA PHE A 27 7.17 11.81 3.52
C PHE A 27 5.93 11.44 4.35
N GLY A 28 6.07 10.74 5.47
CA GLY A 28 4.94 10.28 6.28
C GLY A 28 4.05 9.35 5.47
N MET A 29 2.74 9.58 5.46
CA MET A 29 1.77 8.76 4.71
C MET A 29 1.79 8.97 3.19
N GLU A 30 2.32 10.11 2.73
CA GLU A 30 2.39 10.42 1.28
C GLU A 30 3.49 9.65 0.56
N PHE A 31 4.35 8.96 1.31
CA PHE A 31 5.49 8.21 0.80
C PHE A 31 5.14 7.20 -0.30
N VAL A 32 3.92 6.66 -0.27
CA VAL A 32 3.45 5.65 -1.22
C VAL A 32 3.39 6.20 -2.65
N HIS A 33 3.20 7.51 -2.84
CA HIS A 33 3.24 8.15 -4.16
C HIS A 33 4.64 8.20 -4.77
N HIS A 34 5.69 7.96 -3.96
CA HIS A 34 7.08 7.91 -4.40
C HIS A 34 7.56 6.48 -4.70
N LEU A 35 6.73 5.47 -4.47
CA LEU A 35 7.03 4.08 -4.78
C LEU A 35 6.67 3.78 -6.23
N ASP A 36 7.69 3.50 -7.05
CA ASP A 36 7.52 2.96 -8.39
C ASP A 36 7.89 1.47 -8.41
N GLY A 37 6.87 0.61 -8.39
CA GLY A 37 7.07 -0.83 -8.40
C GLY A 37 5.86 -1.64 -8.02
N ILE A 38 6.09 -2.96 -7.90
CA ILE A 38 5.10 -3.96 -7.50
C ILE A 38 5.38 -4.36 -6.06
N PHE A 39 4.43 -4.13 -5.16
CA PHE A 39 4.61 -4.33 -3.72
C PHE A 39 3.29 -4.60 -2.98
N SER A 40 3.43 -5.35 -1.90
CA SER A 40 2.44 -5.45 -0.81
C SER A 40 3.22 -5.57 0.50
N PHE A 41 2.99 -4.69 1.46
CA PHE A 41 3.73 -4.70 2.71
C PHE A 41 2.88 -4.26 3.90
N VAL A 42 3.37 -4.62 5.09
CA VAL A 42 2.93 -4.11 6.39
C VAL A 42 4.16 -3.47 7.05
N LEU A 43 4.10 -2.17 7.30
CA LEU A 43 5.12 -1.41 8.02
C LEU A 43 4.62 -1.16 9.44
N PHE A 44 5.40 -1.55 10.45
CA PHE A 44 5.08 -1.34 11.85
C PHE A 44 6.04 -0.31 12.45
N ASP A 45 5.49 0.75 13.06
CA ASP A 45 6.25 1.77 13.77
C ASP A 45 6.29 1.43 15.27
N ASN A 46 7.47 1.04 15.74
CA ASN A 46 7.66 0.65 17.14
C ASN A 46 7.63 1.84 18.13
N ASN A 47 7.69 3.09 17.65
CA ASN A 47 7.69 4.25 18.53
C ASN A 47 6.31 4.50 19.15
N ASP A 48 5.25 4.26 18.38
CA ASP A 48 3.87 4.51 18.80
C ASP A 48 2.93 3.29 18.61
N GLY A 49 3.47 2.16 18.15
CA GLY A 49 2.72 0.92 17.94
C GLY A 49 1.75 0.96 16.76
N SER A 50 1.85 1.98 15.91
CA SER A 50 1.04 2.07 14.70
C SER A 50 1.58 1.20 13.58
N TYR A 51 0.73 0.92 12.60
CA TYR A 51 1.11 0.23 11.40
C TYR A 51 0.41 0.78 10.18
N VAL A 52 1.10 0.65 9.05
CA VAL A 52 0.66 1.08 7.74
C VAL A 52 0.72 -0.13 6.81
N VAL A 53 -0.32 -0.31 6.00
CA VAL A 53 -0.39 -1.39 5.02
C VAL A 53 -0.66 -0.80 3.66
N ALA A 54 0.12 -1.15 2.65
CA ALA A 54 -0.12 -0.66 1.30
C ALA A 54 0.00 -1.79 0.28
N ARG A 55 -0.78 -1.65 -0.80
CA ARG A 55 -0.73 -2.52 -1.97
C ARG A 55 -0.50 -1.67 -3.22
N ASP A 56 0.25 -2.22 -4.17
CA ASP A 56 0.61 -1.57 -5.42
C ASP A 56 -0.60 -1.06 -6.22
N ALA A 57 -0.31 -0.11 -7.11
CA ALA A 57 -1.26 0.71 -7.86
C ALA A 57 -2.41 -0.08 -8.50
N ILE A 58 -2.10 -1.20 -9.14
CA ILE A 58 -3.06 -2.02 -9.90
C ILE A 58 -3.30 -3.40 -9.27
N GLY A 59 -2.57 -3.74 -8.20
CA GLY A 59 -2.77 -4.96 -7.42
C GLY A 59 -2.13 -6.18 -8.05
N VAL A 60 -0.94 -6.03 -8.64
CA VAL A 60 -0.16 -7.14 -9.22
C VAL A 60 0.22 -8.14 -8.13
N THR A 61 0.67 -7.66 -6.97
CA THR A 61 0.83 -8.52 -5.79
C THR A 61 -0.51 -8.83 -5.16
N THR A 62 -0.63 -9.97 -4.47
CA THR A 62 -1.82 -10.32 -3.68
C THR A 62 -1.65 -9.93 -2.23
N LEU A 63 -2.69 -9.34 -1.64
CA LEU A 63 -2.77 -9.06 -0.23
C LEU A 63 -4.22 -9.19 0.23
N TYR A 64 -4.42 -9.91 1.32
CA TYR A 64 -5.72 -10.16 1.94
C TYR A 64 -5.70 -9.64 3.36
N TYR A 65 -6.87 -9.25 3.86
CA TYR A 65 -7.07 -8.92 5.25
C TYR A 65 -8.34 -9.56 5.79
N GLY A 66 -8.40 -9.81 7.09
CA GLY A 66 -9.54 -10.47 7.71
C GLY A 66 -9.78 -10.06 9.15
N TYR A 67 -10.99 -10.38 9.62
CA TYR A 67 -11.46 -10.10 10.97
C TYR A 67 -11.85 -11.38 11.69
N ASN A 68 -11.74 -11.37 13.01
CA ASN A 68 -12.16 -12.46 13.89
C ASN A 68 -13.15 -11.93 14.94
N LYS A 69 -14.29 -12.61 15.11
CA LYS A 69 -15.35 -12.20 16.05
C LYS A 69 -14.94 -12.29 17.52
N GLU A 70 -14.07 -13.23 17.87
CA GLU A 70 -13.52 -13.35 19.23
C GLU A 70 -12.51 -12.23 19.54
N ARG A 71 -11.88 -11.65 18.50
CA ARG A 71 -10.89 -10.58 18.61
C ARG A 71 -11.22 -9.42 17.66
N PRO A 72 -12.28 -8.65 17.94
CA PRO A 72 -12.79 -7.62 17.02
C PRO A 72 -11.81 -6.46 16.76
N GLU A 73 -10.87 -6.21 17.68
CA GLU A 73 -9.84 -5.18 17.52
C GLU A 73 -8.60 -5.67 16.75
N THR A 74 -8.54 -6.97 16.39
CA THR A 74 -7.41 -7.54 15.65
C THR A 74 -7.71 -7.58 14.16
N LEU A 75 -6.79 -7.02 13.38
CA LEU A 75 -6.80 -7.08 11.92
C LEU A 75 -5.69 -8.03 11.46
N TYR A 76 -6.03 -9.00 10.64
CA TYR A 76 -5.08 -9.97 10.10
C TYR A 76 -4.75 -9.62 8.67
N PHE A 77 -3.49 -9.84 8.25
CA PHE A 77 -3.03 -9.62 6.89
C PHE A 77 -2.21 -10.82 6.40
N ALA A 78 -2.38 -11.20 5.13
CA ALA A 78 -1.57 -12.25 4.51
C ALA A 78 -1.52 -12.08 2.99
N SER A 79 -0.44 -12.53 2.35
CA SER A 79 -0.32 -12.56 0.89
C SER A 79 -1.26 -13.57 0.24
N GLU A 80 -1.64 -14.63 0.96
CA GLU A 80 -2.52 -15.69 0.49
C GLU A 80 -3.72 -15.89 1.43
N MET A 81 -4.92 -16.00 0.86
CA MET A 81 -6.17 -16.19 1.61
C MET A 81 -6.16 -17.42 2.52
N LYS A 82 -5.51 -18.51 2.08
CA LYS A 82 -5.44 -19.78 2.84
C LYS A 82 -4.82 -19.61 4.23
N CYS A 83 -3.93 -18.62 4.40
CA CYS A 83 -3.29 -18.34 5.69
C CYS A 83 -4.26 -17.71 6.71
N LEU A 84 -5.38 -17.15 6.26
CA LEU A 84 -6.39 -16.50 7.10
C LEU A 84 -7.61 -17.39 7.35
N ASN A 85 -7.78 -18.47 6.58
CA ASN A 85 -9.00 -19.29 6.57
C ASN A 85 -9.40 -19.80 7.96
N ASP A 86 -8.42 -20.24 8.76
CA ASP A 86 -8.70 -20.84 10.07
C ASP A 86 -8.73 -19.80 11.20
N LEU A 87 -8.33 -18.55 10.91
CA LEU A 87 -8.19 -17.46 11.88
C LEU A 87 -9.27 -16.39 11.75
N CYS A 88 -9.90 -16.25 10.59
CA CYS A 88 -10.80 -15.14 10.30
C CYS A 88 -12.20 -15.63 9.94
N ASP A 89 -13.22 -14.96 10.49
CA ASP A 89 -14.63 -15.16 10.10
C ASP A 89 -14.94 -14.52 8.75
N THR A 90 -14.25 -13.42 8.43
CA THR A 90 -14.40 -12.69 7.17
C THR A 90 -13.03 -12.39 6.61
N ILE A 91 -12.88 -12.59 5.30
CA ILE A 91 -11.64 -12.35 4.58
C ILE A 91 -11.98 -11.55 3.32
N ASN A 92 -11.26 -10.46 3.11
CA ASN A 92 -11.41 -9.57 1.98
C ASN A 92 -10.07 -9.41 1.27
N SER A 93 -10.10 -9.16 -0.05
CA SER A 93 -8.91 -8.68 -0.74
C SER A 93 -8.61 -7.26 -0.29
N PHE A 94 -7.36 -6.98 0.07
CA PHE A 94 -6.90 -5.62 0.27
C PHE A 94 -7.00 -4.87 -1.08
N PRO A 95 -7.65 -3.71 -1.16
CA PRO A 95 -7.91 -3.08 -2.45
C PRO A 95 -6.62 -2.59 -3.15
N PRO A 96 -6.48 -2.76 -4.47
CA PRO A 96 -5.35 -2.23 -5.25
C PRO A 96 -5.24 -0.71 -5.21
N GLY A 97 -4.04 -0.15 -5.07
CA GLY A 97 -3.83 1.29 -5.05
C GLY A 97 -4.34 1.98 -3.78
N TYR A 98 -4.47 1.23 -2.68
CA TYR A 98 -4.84 1.75 -1.37
C TYR A 98 -3.71 1.60 -0.35
N ILE A 99 -3.83 2.45 0.67
CA ILE A 99 -3.04 2.43 1.90
C ILE A 99 -4.01 2.40 3.08
N TYR A 100 -3.65 1.67 4.13
CA TYR A 100 -4.38 1.59 5.39
C TYR A 100 -3.52 2.20 6.50
N ASP A 101 -4.10 3.11 7.26
CA ASP A 101 -3.50 3.72 8.45
C ASP A 101 -4.18 3.20 9.71
N SER A 102 -3.45 2.49 10.57
CA SER A 102 -4.00 1.96 11.82
C SER A 102 -4.42 3.04 12.81
N LYS A 103 -3.83 4.24 12.75
CA LYS A 103 -4.17 5.36 13.65
C LYS A 103 -5.57 5.88 13.36
N ARG A 104 -5.88 6.04 12.07
CA ARG A 104 -7.19 6.52 11.60
C ARG A 104 -8.20 5.40 11.38
N LYS A 105 -7.72 4.15 11.27
CA LYS A 105 -8.50 2.97 10.87
C LYS A 105 -9.18 3.19 9.51
N THR A 106 -8.53 3.88 8.57
CA THR A 106 -9.06 4.24 7.25
C THR A 106 -8.31 3.55 6.13
N PHE A 107 -9.03 3.25 5.06
CA PHE A 107 -8.46 2.93 3.75
C PHE A 107 -8.50 4.18 2.89
N GLU A 108 -7.34 4.60 2.40
CA GLU A 108 -7.19 5.78 1.54
C GLU A 108 -6.65 5.32 0.18
N GLN A 109 -7.30 5.75 -0.89
CA GLN A 109 -6.84 5.46 -2.25
C GLN A 109 -5.74 6.46 -2.61
N TRP A 110 -4.53 5.96 -2.88
CA TRP A 110 -3.39 6.79 -3.28
C TRP A 110 -3.16 6.75 -4.79
N TYR A 111 -3.60 5.69 -5.47
CA TYR A 111 -3.47 5.59 -6.92
C TYR A 111 -4.79 5.90 -7.63
N GLN A 112 -4.89 7.11 -8.18
CA GLN A 112 -6.03 7.56 -8.97
C GLN A 112 -5.55 8.31 -10.22
N PRO A 113 -5.14 7.60 -11.27
CA PRO A 113 -4.69 8.25 -12.49
C PRO A 113 -5.85 8.94 -13.20
N ASN A 114 -5.57 10.08 -13.85
CA ASN A 114 -6.59 10.84 -14.58
C ASN A 114 -7.32 10.02 -15.65
N TRP A 115 -6.66 9.04 -16.26
CA TRP A 115 -7.25 8.18 -17.28
C TRP A 115 -8.27 7.15 -16.73
N TYR A 116 -8.48 7.05 -15.41
CA TYR A 116 -9.66 6.39 -14.82
C TYR A 116 -10.94 7.20 -14.96
N ASN A 117 -10.83 8.52 -15.14
CA ASN A 117 -12.00 9.37 -15.27
C ASN A 117 -12.59 9.26 -16.67
N GLU A 118 -13.73 8.59 -16.79
CA GLU A 118 -14.46 8.44 -18.06
C GLU A 118 -14.79 9.79 -18.72
N SER A 119 -14.95 10.86 -17.92
CA SER A 119 -15.19 12.22 -18.45
C SER A 119 -13.99 12.80 -19.19
N LEU A 120 -12.79 12.26 -18.97
CA LEU A 120 -11.57 12.68 -19.66
C LEU A 120 -11.28 11.83 -20.91
N VAL A 121 -12.09 10.80 -21.19
CA VAL A 121 -11.95 9.99 -22.40
C VAL A 121 -12.37 10.82 -23.61
N PRO A 122 -11.48 11.03 -24.61
CA PRO A 122 -11.82 11.77 -25.81
C PRO A 122 -12.96 11.09 -26.56
N VAL A 123 -14.05 11.83 -26.79
CA VAL A 123 -15.21 11.36 -27.56
C VAL A 123 -15.09 11.69 -29.05
N GLN A 124 -14.19 12.61 -29.41
CA GLN A 124 -13.97 12.98 -30.79
C GLN A 124 -13.12 11.90 -31.50
N PRO A 125 -13.49 11.48 -32.73
CA PRO A 125 -12.66 10.59 -33.53
C PRO A 125 -11.26 11.17 -33.73
N VAL A 126 -10.26 10.31 -33.73
CA VAL A 126 -8.88 10.69 -34.09
C VAL A 126 -8.87 11.13 -35.54
N ASP A 127 -8.36 12.33 -35.79
CA ASP A 127 -8.08 12.82 -37.14
C ASP A 127 -6.79 12.16 -37.66
N TYR A 128 -6.89 11.48 -38.79
CA TYR A 128 -5.79 10.75 -39.43
C TYR A 128 -5.25 11.45 -40.68
N ASP A 129 -5.78 12.64 -41.00
CA ASP A 129 -5.43 13.42 -42.21
C ASP A 129 -4.04 14.08 -42.15
#